data_AF-A0A6P0UNV3-F1
#
_entry.id   AF-A0A6P0UNV3-F1
#
_cell.length_a   1.000
_cell.length_b   1.000
_cell.length_c   1.000
_cell.angle_alpha   90.00
_cell.angle_beta   90.00
_cell.angle_gamma   90.00
#
_symmetry.space_group_name_H-M   'P 1'
#
loop_
_entity.id
_entity.type
_entity.pdbx_description
1 polymer ?
#
loop_
_entity_poly.entity_id
_entity_poly.type
_entity_poly.pdbx_seq_one_letter_code
_entity_poly.pdbx_strand_id
1 'polypeptide(L)'
;MKKQTVGRKLGKMHYVHRSAVSYLAKEQRGTLTKALQLIPEDTEWNLAKVSLLNDSVSLLYYKGFDTELFPVLTSSLIIKLDKKEVKSIDYEKRENPPVLHRKELFLPPDDPRIGELAAVTCFCEEKGLFKQASYIGTIRKWEQRLKEYNYKVEGMRIVLIGD
;
A
#
# COMPACT_ATOMS: atom_id res chain seq x y z
N MET A 1 22.20 -16.30 -1.81
CA MET A 1 20.77 -15.96 -1.79
C MET A 1 20.59 -14.52 -1.33
N LYS A 2 20.07 -13.62 -2.17
CA LYS A 2 19.73 -12.26 -1.73
C LYS A 2 18.55 -12.38 -0.76
N LYS A 3 18.75 -12.02 0.52
CA LYS A 3 17.65 -11.82 1.46
C LYS A 3 16.69 -10.81 0.82
N GLN A 4 15.51 -11.27 0.41
CA GLN A 4 14.42 -10.38 0.03
C GLN A 4 14.18 -9.48 1.23
N THR A 5 14.54 -8.20 1.12
CA THR A 5 14.13 -7.21 2.11
C THR A 5 12.61 -7.16 2.07
N VAL A 6 11.98 -7.58 3.17
CA VAL A 6 10.53 -7.56 3.35
C VAL A 6 10.08 -6.11 3.36
N GLY A 7 9.03 -5.80 2.60
CA GLY A 7 8.59 -4.44 2.40
C GLY A 7 9.29 -3.76 1.22
N ARG A 8 8.58 -2.80 0.61
CA ARG A 8 9.08 -2.07 -0.56
C ARG A 8 9.85 -0.85 -0.09
N LYS A 9 11.15 -0.81 -0.36
CA LYS A 9 11.94 0.43 -0.26
C LYS A 9 11.69 1.28 -1.51
N LEU A 10 11.09 2.45 -1.32
CA LEU A 10 10.87 3.44 -2.38
C LEU A 10 11.59 4.73 -2.00
N GLY A 11 12.71 4.99 -2.67
CA GLY A 11 13.60 6.09 -2.31
C GLY A 11 14.05 5.96 -0.86
N LYS A 12 13.68 6.95 -0.04
CA LYS A 12 14.09 7.05 1.37
C LYS A 12 12.99 6.62 2.35
N MET A 13 12.09 5.75 1.89
CA MET A 13 10.91 5.30 2.63
C MET A 13 10.83 3.77 2.56
N HIS A 14 10.49 3.15 3.67
CA HIS A 14 10.24 1.72 3.74
C HIS A 14 8.75 1.46 3.99
N TYR A 15 8.10 0.83 3.03
CA TYR A 15 6.68 0.48 3.10
C TYR A 15 6.52 -0.96 3.55
N VAL A 16 5.69 -1.19 4.56
CA VAL A 16 5.46 -2.53 5.11
C VAL A 16 4.01 -2.67 5.56
N HIS A 17 3.40 -3.83 5.27
CA HIS A 17 2.10 -4.17 5.80
C HIS A 17 2.21 -4.45 7.31
N ARG A 18 1.14 -4.24 8.08
CA ARG A 18 1.15 -4.46 9.54
C ARG A 18 1.61 -5.87 9.93
N SER A 19 1.27 -6.89 9.13
CA SER A 19 1.71 -8.27 9.38
C SER A 19 3.22 -8.49 9.15
N ALA A 20 3.88 -7.59 8.40
CA ALA A 20 5.30 -7.66 8.08
C ALA A 20 6.18 -6.79 9.00
N VAL A 21 5.63 -6.13 10.01
CA VAL A 21 6.39 -5.25 10.93
C VAL A 21 7.54 -5.97 11.64
N SER A 22 7.36 -7.26 11.96
CA SER A 22 8.38 -8.11 12.57
C SER A 22 9.62 -8.31 11.69
N TYR A 23 9.52 -8.00 10.40
CA TYR A 23 10.63 -8.08 9.44
C TYR A 23 11.37 -6.76 9.24
N LEU A 24 10.87 -5.64 9.79
CA LEU A 24 11.60 -4.37 9.80
C LEU A 24 12.90 -4.51 10.61
N ALA A 25 13.92 -3.73 10.23
CA ALA A 25 15.12 -3.58 11.04
C ALA A 25 14.76 -3.05 12.44
N LYS A 26 15.55 -3.42 13.47
CA LYS A 26 15.26 -3.08 14.88
C LYS A 26 15.02 -1.58 15.08
N GLU A 27 15.82 -0.74 14.44
CA GLU A 27 15.68 0.72 14.47
C GLU A 27 14.34 1.18 13.92
N GLN A 28 13.99 0.78 12.68
CA GLN A 28 12.72 1.11 12.03
C GLN A 28 11.51 0.62 12.83
N ARG A 29 11.62 -0.58 13.42
CA ARG A 29 10.57 -1.13 14.28
C ARG A 29 10.40 -0.28 15.53
N GLY A 30 11.50 0.14 16.15
CA GLY A 30 11.48 1.06 17.29
C GLY A 30 10.84 2.42 16.95
N THR A 31 11.17 2.98 15.78
CA THR A 31 10.52 4.21 15.26
C THR A 31 9.02 4.02 15.09
N LEU A 32 8.58 2.90 14.49
CA LEU A 32 7.16 2.59 14.35
C LEU A 32 6.47 2.38 15.71
N THR A 33 7.09 1.66 16.65
CA THR A 33 6.54 1.47 18.00
C THR A 33 6.34 2.79 18.73
N LYS A 34 7.33 3.71 18.67
CA LYS A 34 7.18 5.06 19.24
C LYS A 34 6.05 5.85 18.58
N ALA A 35 5.87 5.70 17.27
CA ALA A 35 4.80 6.37 16.55
C ALA A 35 3.42 5.85 16.97
N LEU A 36 3.27 4.53 17.12
CA LEU A 36 2.03 3.90 17.60
C LEU A 36 1.64 4.33 19.02
N GLN A 37 2.60 4.72 19.86
CA GLN A 37 2.32 5.26 21.20
C GLN A 37 1.73 6.69 21.19
N LEU A 38 1.77 7.39 20.06
CA LEU A 38 1.26 8.76 19.94
C LEU A 38 -0.18 8.81 19.40
N ILE A 39 -0.80 7.66 19.14
CA ILE A 39 -2.14 7.55 18.56
C ILE A 39 -3.01 6.60 19.41
N PRO A 40 -4.35 6.69 19.29
CA PRO A 40 -5.25 5.72 19.91
C PRO A 40 -4.95 4.29 19.44
N GLU A 41 -5.02 3.32 20.37
CA GLU A 41 -4.71 1.91 20.08
C GLU A 41 -5.65 1.29 19.04
N ASP A 42 -6.89 1.76 18.98
CA ASP A 42 -7.93 1.36 18.03
C ASP A 42 -7.81 2.02 16.66
N THR A 43 -6.77 2.82 16.42
CA THR A 43 -6.53 3.43 15.10
C THR A 43 -6.36 2.35 14.04
N GLU A 44 -7.24 2.32 13.06
CA GLU A 44 -7.11 1.43 11.91
C GLU A 44 -5.97 1.85 10.97
N TRP A 45 -5.11 0.89 10.63
CA TRP A 45 -4.12 1.01 9.57
C TRP A 45 -3.73 -0.38 9.07
N ASN A 46 -3.26 -0.47 7.83
CA ASN A 46 -2.71 -1.71 7.28
C ASN A 46 -1.33 -1.53 6.64
N LEU A 47 -0.95 -0.32 6.24
CA LEU A 47 0.36 -0.07 5.63
C LEU A 47 1.10 1.03 6.38
N ALA A 48 2.30 0.72 6.87
CA ALA A 48 3.20 1.70 7.46
C ALA A 48 4.26 2.13 6.43
N LYS A 49 4.51 3.42 6.37
CA LYS A 49 5.60 4.06 5.61
C LYS A 49 6.57 4.66 6.62
N VAL A 50 7.68 3.97 6.87
CA VAL A 50 8.72 4.40 7.80
C VAL A 50 9.79 5.17 7.03
N SER A 51 10.09 6.40 7.45
CA SER A 51 11.15 7.19 6.85
C SER A 51 12.53 6.64 7.22
N LEU A 52 13.46 6.67 6.26
CA LEU A 52 14.86 6.28 6.45
C LEU A 52 15.77 7.48 6.77
N LEU A 53 15.23 8.70 6.77
CA LEU A 53 16.02 9.93 6.97
C LEU A 53 15.68 10.68 8.25
N ASN A 54 14.44 10.58 8.69
CA ASN A 54 13.92 11.37 9.79
C ASN A 54 12.99 10.49 10.61
N ASP A 55 12.76 10.92 11.84
CA ASP A 55 11.88 10.23 12.78
C ASP A 55 10.41 10.52 12.45
N SER A 56 9.98 10.10 11.26
CA SER A 56 8.60 10.17 10.83
C SER A 56 8.07 8.84 10.29
N VAL A 57 6.79 8.61 10.57
CA VAL A 57 6.03 7.44 10.14
C VAL A 57 4.73 7.94 9.54
N SER A 58 4.34 7.39 8.39
CA SER A 58 2.96 7.52 7.93
C SER A 58 2.24 6.18 8.08
N LEU A 59 1.05 6.18 8.67
CA LEU A 59 0.17 5.03 8.73
C LEU A 59 -0.95 5.26 7.72
N LEU A 60 -1.18 4.27 6.87
CA LEU A 60 -2.15 4.31 5.78
C LEU A 60 -3.18 3.21 6.00
N TYR A 61 -4.44 3.57 5.82
CA TYR A 61 -5.54 2.61 5.84
C TYR A 61 -6.16 2.50 4.46
N TYR A 62 -5.92 1.36 3.82
CA TYR A 62 -6.57 0.99 2.57
C TYR A 62 -7.77 0.08 2.86
N LYS A 63 -8.99 0.58 2.66
CA LYS A 63 -10.20 -0.20 2.92
C LYS A 63 -10.28 -1.37 1.94
N GLY A 64 -10.58 -2.57 2.46
CA GLY A 64 -10.62 -3.79 1.67
C GLY A 64 -9.24 -4.33 1.29
N PHE A 65 -8.17 -4.02 2.03
CA PHE A 65 -6.81 -4.49 1.70
C PHE A 65 -6.74 -6.00 1.43
N ASP A 66 -7.46 -6.80 2.22
CA ASP A 66 -7.45 -8.26 2.12
C ASP A 66 -8.44 -8.81 1.08
N THR A 67 -9.46 -8.04 0.69
CA THR A 67 -10.60 -8.51 -0.12
C THR A 67 -10.66 -7.89 -1.51
N GLU A 68 -10.05 -6.74 -1.71
CA GLU A 68 -10.07 -5.98 -2.97
C GLU A 68 -8.70 -6.05 -3.63
N LEU A 69 -8.66 -6.29 -4.95
CA LEU A 69 -7.40 -6.39 -5.67
C LEU A 69 -6.61 -5.06 -5.65
N PHE A 70 -7.33 -3.95 -5.75
CA PHE A 70 -6.81 -2.58 -5.79
C PHE A 70 -7.54 -1.71 -4.76
N PRO A 71 -7.24 -1.85 -3.46
CA PRO A 71 -7.95 -1.16 -2.41
C PRO A 71 -7.65 0.34 -2.43
N VAL A 72 -8.62 1.15 -2.01
CA VAL A 72 -8.51 2.62 -1.98
C VAL A 72 -8.10 3.12 -0.61
N LEU A 73 -7.30 4.18 -0.57
CA LEU A 73 -6.91 4.85 0.66
C LEU A 73 -8.12 5.58 1.24
N THR A 74 -8.49 5.28 2.49
CA THR A 74 -9.59 5.95 3.20
C THR A 74 -9.09 6.90 4.28
N SER A 75 -7.95 6.60 4.90
CA SER A 75 -7.31 7.52 5.86
C SER A 75 -5.80 7.40 5.87
N SER A 76 -5.14 8.47 6.31
CA SER A 76 -3.71 8.44 6.63
C SER A 76 -3.39 9.28 7.86
N LEU A 77 -2.47 8.81 8.67
CA LEU A 77 -1.82 9.58 9.72
C LEU A 77 -0.36 9.85 9.35
N ILE A 78 0.10 11.07 9.55
CA ILE A 78 1.51 11.45 9.44
C ILE A 78 1.98 11.81 10.84
N ILE A 79 2.93 11.04 11.36
CA ILE A 79 3.43 11.15 12.73
C ILE A 79 4.89 11.62 12.65
N LYS A 80 5.16 12.78 13.23
CA LYS A 80 6.52 13.32 13.40
C LYS A 80 6.93 13.17 14.85
N LEU A 81 7.86 12.25 15.13
CA LEU A 81 8.24 11.88 16.50
C LEU A 81 9.04 12.99 17.19
N ASP A 82 9.88 13.70 16.44
CA ASP A 82 10.67 14.84 16.92
C ASP A 82 9.78 15.94 17.51
N LYS A 83 8.62 16.18 16.88
CA LYS A 83 7.64 17.19 17.27
C LYS A 83 6.48 16.65 18.10
N LYS A 84 6.38 15.32 18.23
CA LYS A 84 5.18 14.62 18.73
C LYS A 84 3.89 15.10 18.05
N GLU A 85 3.97 15.39 16.76
CA GLU A 85 2.87 15.93 15.96
C GLU A 85 2.20 14.78 15.20
N VAL A 86 0.88 14.68 15.30
CA VAL A 86 0.07 13.75 14.52
C VAL A 86 -0.86 14.55 13.62
N LYS A 87 -0.73 14.35 12.31
CA LYS A 87 -1.62 14.94 11.31
C LYS A 87 -2.47 13.84 10.68
N SER A 88 -3.80 13.96 10.80
CA SER A 88 -4.74 13.10 10.10
C SER A 88 -5.15 13.69 8.76
N ILE A 89 -5.36 12.83 7.77
CA ILE A 89 -5.93 13.17 6.46
C ILE A 89 -7.01 12.13 6.15
N ASP A 90 -8.22 12.63 5.95
CA ASP A 90 -9.38 11.84 5.52
C ASP A 90 -9.46 11.81 3.98
N TYR A 91 -9.64 10.60 3.45
CA TYR A 91 -9.83 10.31 2.03
C TYR A 91 -11.21 9.69 1.74
N GLU A 92 -12.00 9.31 2.75
CA GLU A 92 -13.25 8.57 2.59
C GLU A 92 -14.28 9.34 1.77
N LYS A 93 -14.35 10.66 1.96
CA LYS A 93 -15.25 11.55 1.20
C LYS A 93 -14.69 12.02 -0.14
N ARG A 94 -13.48 11.58 -0.53
CA ARG A 94 -12.91 11.98 -1.82
C ARG A 94 -13.53 11.12 -2.90
N GLU A 95 -13.97 11.76 -3.98
CA GLU A 95 -14.54 11.01 -5.10
C GLU A 95 -13.50 10.24 -5.94
N ASN A 96 -12.22 10.56 -5.77
CA ASN A 96 -11.13 9.96 -6.54
C ASN A 96 -9.91 9.67 -5.64
N PRO A 97 -10.05 8.77 -4.65
CA PRO A 97 -8.99 8.46 -3.69
C PRO A 97 -7.80 7.77 -4.37
N PRO A 98 -6.60 7.84 -3.74
CA PRO A 98 -5.47 7.03 -4.15
C PRO A 98 -5.79 5.53 -4.08
N VAL A 99 -5.26 4.77 -5.03
CA VAL A 99 -5.44 3.31 -5.10
C VAL A 99 -4.10 2.59 -4.90
N LEU A 100 -4.11 1.50 -4.12
CA LEU A 100 -2.91 0.72 -3.87
C LEU A 100 -2.68 -0.28 -5.01
N HIS A 101 -1.45 -0.28 -5.51
CA HIS A 101 -0.98 -1.26 -6.48
C HIS A 101 0.15 -2.08 -5.86
N ARG A 102 0.37 -3.29 -6.39
CA ARG A 102 1.49 -4.16 -6.03
C ARG A 102 1.54 -4.51 -4.54
N LYS A 103 0.42 -5.00 -4.01
CA LYS A 103 0.26 -5.35 -2.58
C LYS A 103 1.28 -6.38 -2.10
N GLU A 104 1.65 -7.31 -2.98
CA GLU A 104 2.64 -8.37 -2.73
C GLU A 104 3.98 -7.83 -2.22
N LEU A 105 4.34 -6.59 -2.59
CA LEU A 105 5.62 -5.99 -2.19
C LEU A 105 5.65 -5.52 -0.73
N PHE A 106 4.50 -5.47 -0.06
CA PHE A 106 4.40 -4.99 1.32
C PHE A 106 4.16 -6.13 2.33
N LEU A 107 3.86 -7.33 1.84
CA LEU A 107 3.51 -8.49 2.64
C LEU A 107 4.75 -9.20 3.22
N PRO A 108 4.57 -10.02 4.28
CA PRO A 108 5.58 -10.96 4.77
C PRO A 108 6.04 -11.93 3.65
N PRO A 109 7.31 -12.37 3.61
CA PRO A 109 7.79 -13.26 2.53
C PRO A 109 7.08 -14.60 2.45
N ASP A 110 6.52 -15.05 3.55
CA ASP A 110 5.77 -16.29 3.73
C ASP A 110 4.26 -16.11 3.58
N ASP A 111 3.79 -14.91 3.20
CA ASP A 111 2.37 -14.66 3.00
C ASP A 111 1.85 -15.42 1.76
N PRO A 112 0.84 -16.30 1.91
CA PRO A 112 0.36 -17.17 0.84
C PRO A 112 -0.23 -16.40 -0.34
N ARG A 113 -0.66 -15.15 -0.13
CA ARG A 113 -1.28 -14.31 -1.18
C ARG A 113 -0.26 -13.76 -2.16
N ILE A 114 1.04 -13.79 -1.84
CA ILE A 114 2.09 -13.20 -2.69
C ILE A 114 2.07 -13.81 -4.09
N GLY A 115 1.90 -15.12 -4.21
CA GLY A 115 1.92 -15.79 -5.52
C GLY A 115 0.83 -15.26 -6.46
N GLU A 116 -0.41 -15.22 -5.99
CA GLU A 116 -1.55 -14.73 -6.78
C GLU A 116 -1.44 -13.23 -7.09
N LEU A 117 -1.07 -12.42 -6.10
CA LEU A 117 -0.91 -10.97 -6.28
C LEU A 117 0.25 -10.63 -7.24
N ALA A 118 1.37 -11.36 -7.17
CA ALA A 118 2.48 -11.19 -8.09
C ALA A 118 2.11 -11.58 -9.52
N ALA A 119 1.30 -12.63 -9.71
CA ALA A 119 0.79 -13.03 -11.02
C ALA A 119 -0.09 -11.93 -11.63
N VAL A 120 -0.97 -11.30 -10.84
CA VAL A 120 -1.75 -10.12 -11.28
C VAL A 120 -0.83 -8.96 -11.65
N THR A 121 0.18 -8.65 -10.83
CA THR A 121 1.14 -7.59 -11.14
C THR A 121 1.85 -7.87 -12.47
N CYS A 122 2.31 -9.11 -12.68
CA CYS A 122 2.98 -9.53 -13.91
C CYS A 122 2.05 -9.36 -15.13
N PHE A 123 0.81 -9.85 -15.05
CA PHE A 123 -0.20 -9.64 -16.08
C PHE A 123 -0.41 -8.15 -16.41
N CYS A 124 -0.57 -7.30 -15.38
CA CYS A 124 -0.73 -5.87 -15.56
C CYS A 124 0.48 -5.20 -16.23
N GLU A 125 1.68 -5.66 -15.94
CA GLU A 125 2.91 -5.16 -16.58
C GLU A 125 2.99 -5.58 -18.05
N GLU A 126 2.74 -6.86 -18.35
CA GLU A 126 2.78 -7.42 -19.69
C GLU A 126 1.74 -6.77 -20.61
N LYS A 127 0.52 -6.56 -20.10
CA LYS A 127 -0.55 -5.85 -20.83
C LYS A 127 -0.34 -4.34 -20.90
N GLY A 128 0.69 -3.81 -20.23
CA GLY A 128 0.98 -2.38 -20.21
C GLY A 128 0.03 -1.55 -19.32
N LEU A 129 -0.84 -2.18 -18.54
CA LEU A 129 -1.77 -1.52 -17.63
C LEU A 129 -1.04 -0.69 -16.57
N PHE A 130 0.16 -1.12 -16.13
CA PHE A 130 0.98 -0.40 -15.15
C PHE A 130 1.95 0.64 -15.75
N LYS A 131 1.89 0.91 -17.07
CA LYS A 131 2.70 1.97 -17.67
C LYS A 131 2.30 3.35 -17.14
N GLN A 132 3.27 4.24 -16.98
CA GLN A 132 3.07 5.59 -16.42
C GLN A 132 2.39 5.56 -15.04
N ALA A 133 3.10 5.05 -14.03
CA ALA A 133 2.55 4.83 -12.69
C ALA A 133 1.91 6.08 -12.04
N SER A 134 2.35 7.29 -12.39
CA SER A 134 1.74 8.54 -11.92
C SER A 134 0.32 8.76 -12.46
N TYR A 135 0.01 8.22 -13.64
CA TYR A 135 -1.32 8.35 -14.23
C TYR A 135 -2.36 7.52 -13.48
N ILE A 136 -2.03 6.28 -13.12
CA ILE A 136 -2.97 5.30 -12.53
C ILE A 136 -3.15 5.46 -11.01
N GLY A 137 -2.55 6.48 -10.39
CA GLY A 137 -2.47 6.58 -8.93
C GLY A 137 -3.79 6.75 -8.18
N THR A 138 -4.91 7.01 -8.86
CA THR A 138 -6.23 7.21 -8.26
C THR A 138 -7.27 6.28 -8.89
N ILE A 139 -8.35 5.98 -8.15
CA ILE A 139 -9.33 4.97 -8.60
C ILE A 139 -9.95 5.29 -9.95
N ARG A 140 -10.36 6.55 -10.22
CA ARG A 140 -10.95 6.93 -11.51
C ARG A 140 -9.99 6.73 -12.66
N LYS A 141 -8.70 7.04 -12.46
CA LYS A 141 -7.67 6.88 -13.49
C LYS A 141 -7.29 5.42 -13.70
N TRP A 142 -7.32 4.62 -12.64
CA TRP A 142 -7.12 3.19 -12.73
C TRP A 142 -8.26 2.50 -13.49
N GLU A 143 -9.52 2.79 -13.13
CA GLU A 143 -10.69 2.29 -13.86
C GLU A 143 -10.71 2.73 -15.32
N GLN A 144 -10.35 4.00 -15.59
CA GLN A 144 -10.21 4.51 -16.95
C GLN A 144 -9.16 3.70 -17.73
N ARG A 145 -7.99 3.46 -17.15
CA ARG A 145 -6.93 2.65 -17.78
C ARG A 145 -7.39 1.24 -18.10
N LEU A 146 -8.12 0.60 -17.19
CA LEU A 146 -8.66 -0.74 -17.42
C LEU A 146 -9.63 -0.73 -18.60
N LYS A 147 -10.57 0.22 -18.64
CA LYS A 147 -11.52 0.37 -19.74
C LYS A 147 -10.85 0.65 -21.08
N GLU A 148 -9.82 1.51 -21.12
CA GLU A 148 -9.03 1.79 -22.33
C GLU A 148 -8.40 0.52 -22.95
N TYR A 149 -8.14 -0.50 -22.12
CA TYR A 149 -7.56 -1.78 -22.54
C TYR A 149 -8.61 -2.92 -22.57
N ASN A 150 -9.90 -2.60 -22.47
CA ASN A 150 -11.03 -3.54 -22.40
C ASN A 150 -10.98 -4.54 -21.23
N TYR A 151 -10.48 -4.11 -20.06
CA TYR A 151 -10.50 -4.90 -18.83
C TYR A 151 -11.36 -4.28 -17.73
N LYS A 152 -11.78 -5.09 -16.76
CA LYS A 152 -12.40 -4.69 -15.49
C LYS A 152 -11.86 -5.55 -14.34
N VAL A 153 -12.03 -5.09 -13.10
CA VAL A 153 -11.74 -5.88 -11.90
C VAL A 153 -13.01 -6.61 -11.49
N GLU A 154 -12.90 -7.92 -11.25
CA GLU A 154 -13.96 -8.74 -10.64
C GLU A 154 -13.38 -9.52 -9.46
N GLY A 155 -13.75 -9.11 -8.25
CA GLY A 155 -13.15 -9.61 -7.01
C GLY A 155 -11.63 -9.44 -7.03
N MET A 156 -10.92 -10.57 -6.94
CA MET A 156 -9.45 -10.61 -6.92
C MET A 156 -8.82 -10.85 -8.31
N ARG A 157 -9.58 -10.64 -9.40
CA ARG A 157 -9.12 -10.91 -10.78
C ARG A 157 -9.33 -9.71 -11.70
N ILE A 158 -8.59 -9.70 -12.80
CA ILE A 158 -8.80 -8.80 -13.93
C ILE A 158 -9.32 -9.63 -15.10
N VAL A 159 -10.46 -9.23 -15.66
CA VAL A 159 -11.15 -9.94 -16.74
C VAL A 159 -11.43 -9.00 -17.89
N LEU A 160 -11.63 -9.54 -19.10
CA LEU A 160 -12.05 -8.74 -20.25
C LEU A 160 -13.48 -8.24 -20.04
N ILE A 161 -13.77 -7.05 -20.56
CA ILE A 161 -15.14 -6.53 -20.59
C ILE A 161 -15.88 -7.25 -21.72
N GLY A 162 -16.87 -8.06 -21.37
CA GLY A 162 -17.73 -8.77 -22.33
C GLY A 162 -17.50 -10.28 -22.43
N ASP A 163 -16.56 -10.82 -21.64
CA ASP A 163 -16.53 -12.25 -21.29
C ASP A 163 -17.61 -12.60 -20.25
#